data_AF-A0A1G3UPE6-F1
#
_entry.id   AF-A0A1G3UPE6-F1
#
_cell.length_a   1.000
_cell.length_b   1.000
_cell.length_c   1.000
_cell.angle_alpha   90.00
_cell.angle_beta   90.00
_cell.angle_gamma   90.00
#
_symmetry.space_group_name_H-M   'P 1'
#
loop_
_entity.id
_entity.type
_entity.pdbx_description
1 polymer ?
#
loop_
_entity_poly.entity_id
_entity_poly.type
_entity_poly.pdbx_seq_one_letter_code
_entity_poly.pdbx_strand_id
1 'polypeptide(L)' 'MLKKLANTLAGYKSGILAYYDYRISLGPLEGTNNKIKTMKRMAYGFRDMEFFKFKIMGLHETKYALIV' A
#
# COMPACT_ATOMS: atom_id res chain seq x y z
N MET A 1 -22.31 -2.36 13.96
CA MET A 1 -21.29 -2.71 12.93
C MET A 1 -21.75 -2.36 11.52
N LEU A 2 -22.92 -2.84 11.07
CA LEU A 2 -23.44 -2.61 9.71
C LEU A 2 -23.72 -1.13 9.37
N LYS A 3 -24.27 -0.36 10.31
CA LYS A 3 -24.50 1.09 10.12
C LYS A 3 -23.21 1.87 9.86
N LYS A 4 -22.10 1.49 10.52
CA LYS A 4 -20.79 2.14 10.33
C LYS A 4 -20.23 1.83 8.94
N LEU A 5 -20.34 0.57 8.50
CA LEU A 5 -19.93 0.16 7.16
C LEU A 5 -20.75 0.89 6.08
N ALA A 6 -22.06 0.99 6.25
CA ALA A 6 -22.94 1.70 5.32
C ALA A 6 -22.57 3.19 5.20
N ASN A 7 -22.30 3.86 6.32
CA ASN A 7 -21.86 5.26 6.33
C ASN A 7 -20.49 5.44 5.64
N THR A 8 -19.56 4.51 5.86
CA THR A 8 -18.28 4.52 5.15
C THR A 8 -18.48 4.35 3.65
N LEU A 9 -19.27 3.38 3.20
CA LEU A 9 -19.56 3.16 1.78
C LEU A 9 -20.24 4.37 1.13
N ALA A 10 -21.19 5.00 1.84
CA ALA A 10 -21.84 6.22 1.37
C ALA A 10 -20.83 7.38 1.19
N GLY A 11 -19.90 7.54 2.14
CA GLY A 11 -18.85 8.56 2.07
C GLY A 11 -17.85 8.36 0.92
N TYR A 12 -17.56 7.11 0.54
CA TYR A 12 -16.65 6.79 -0.56
C TYR A 12 -17.35 6.51 -1.91
N LYS A 13 -18.68 6.72 -2.00
CA LYS A 13 -19.49 6.41 -3.19
C LYS A 13 -18.93 7.04 -4.47
N SER A 14 -18.46 8.29 -4.41
CA SER A 14 -17.89 8.99 -5.57
C SER A 14 -16.65 8.29 -6.13
N GLY A 15 -15.72 7.88 -5.26
CA GLY A 15 -14.52 7.15 -5.66
C GLY A 15 -14.83 5.74 -6.19
N ILE A 16 -15.83 5.07 -5.62
CA ILE A 16 -16.29 3.75 -6.12
C ILE A 16 -16.89 3.88 -7.52
N LEU A 17 -17.72 4.89 -7.76
CA LEU A 17 -18.34 5.11 -9.07
C LEU A 17 -17.34 5.63 -10.12
N ALA A 18 -16.35 6.42 -9.71
CA ALA A 18 -15.31 6.93 -10.61
C ALA A 18 -14.47 5.82 -11.30
N TYR A 19 -14.47 4.59 -10.76
CA TYR A 19 -13.84 3.45 -11.41
C TYR A 19 -14.45 3.13 -12.79
N TYR A 20 -15.74 3.40 -12.99
CA TYR A 20 -16.40 3.14 -14.27
C TYR A 20 -15.96 4.12 -15.36
N ASP A 21 -15.64 5.36 -14.98
CA ASP A 21 -15.10 6.39 -15.87
C ASP A 21 -13.60 6.18 -16.10
N TYR A 22 -12.86 5.84 -15.03
CA TYR A 22 -11.41 5.63 -15.05
C TYR A 22 -11.06 4.30 -14.39
N ARG A 23 -10.69 3.30 -15.20
CA ARG A 23 -10.32 1.95 -14.74
C ARG A 23 -8.94 1.90 -14.08
N ILE A 24 -8.74 2.67 -13.03
CA ILE A 24 -7.53 2.63 -12.21
C ILE A 24 -7.63 1.44 -11.27
N SER A 25 -6.69 0.49 -11.39
CA SER A 25 -6.59 -0.64 -10.48
C SER A 25 -5.80 -0.26 -9.23
N LEU A 26 -6.26 -0.71 -8.06
CA LEU A 26 -5.51 -0.62 -6.81
C LEU A 26 -4.42 -1.71 -6.69
N GLY A 27 -4.35 -2.66 -7.63
CA GLY A 27 -3.41 -3.79 -7.58
C GLY A 27 -1.94 -3.39 -7.44
N PRO A 28 -1.40 -2.44 -8.22
CA PRO A 28 -0.03 -1.96 -8.05
C PRO A 28 0.23 -1.31 -6.68
N LEU A 29 -0.78 -0.60 -6.14
CA LEU A 29 -0.71 0.03 -4.82
C LEU A 29 -0.71 -1.01 -3.71
N GLU A 30 -1.55 -2.04 -3.84
CA GLU A 30 -1.59 -3.19 -2.93
C GLU A 30 -0.27 -3.99 -2.95
N GLY A 31 0.29 -4.22 -4.13
CA GLY A 31 1.60 -4.85 -4.30
C GLY A 31 2.72 -4.06 -3.62
N THR A 32 2.69 -2.73 -3.75
CA THR A 32 3.60 -1.81 -3.06
C THR A 32 3.46 -1.93 -1.53
N ASN A 33 2.23 -1.90 -1.02
CA ASN A 33 1.96 -2.05 0.41
C ASN A 33 2.44 -3.40 0.96
N ASN A 34 2.26 -4.49 0.21
CA ASN A 34 2.74 -5.81 0.61
C ASN A 34 4.29 -5.85 0.67
N LYS A 35 4.98 -5.28 -0.32
CA LYS A 35 6.45 -5.15 -0.30
C LYS A 35 6.94 -4.37 0.92
N ILE A 36 6.32 -3.23 1.23
CA ILE A 36 6.66 -2.41 2.42
C ILE A 36 6.42 -3.20 3.71
N LYS A 37 5.31 -3.94 3.79
CA LYS A 37 4.98 -4.78 4.96
C LYS A 37 6.02 -5.88 5.17
N THR A 38 6.49 -6.52 4.10
CA THR A 38 7.58 -7.52 4.16
C THR A 38 8.88 -6.87 4.60
N MET A 39 9.27 -5.74 4.01
CA MET A 39 10.47 -5.00 4.43
C MET A 39 10.41 -4.60 5.92
N LYS A 40 9.25 -4.15 6.41
CA LYS A 40 9.05 -3.81 7.82
C LYS A 40 9.24 -5.01 8.74
N ARG A 41 8.80 -6.21 8.33
CA ARG A 41 9.02 -7.46 9.09
C ARG A 41 10.49 -7.83 9.13
N MET A 42 11.22 -7.69 8.02
CA MET A 42 12.67 -7.93 7.97
C MET A 42 13.48 -6.89 8.74
N ALA A 43 12.96 -5.65 8.82
CA ALA A 43 13.61 -4.53 9.49
C ALA A 43 13.37 -4.49 11.02
N TYR A 44 12.80 -5.54 11.61
CA TYR A 44 12.62 -5.62 13.06
C TYR A 44 13.98 -5.51 13.76
N GLY A 45 14.18 -4.45 14.55
CA GLY A 45 15.46 -4.15 15.21
C GLY A 45 16.36 -3.15 14.49
N PHE A 46 15.90 -2.52 13.41
CA PHE A 46 16.63 -1.39 12.80
C PHE A 46 16.70 -0.23 13.79
N ARG A 47 17.92 0.21 14.11
CA ARG A 47 18.16 1.42 14.93
C ARG A 47 17.98 2.69 14.11
N ASP A 48 18.17 2.59 12.79
CA ASP A 48 18.09 3.70 11.86
C ASP A 48 16.79 3.63 11.03
N MET A 49 15.84 4.48 11.42
CA MET A 49 14.56 4.62 10.74
C MET A 49 14.67 5.45 9.45
N GLU A 50 15.71 6.27 9.29
CA GLU A 50 15.93 7.03 8.05
C GLU A 50 16.34 6.10 6.91
N PHE A 51 17.21 5.13 7.21
CA PHE A 51 17.57 4.10 6.24
C PHE A 51 16.36 3.29 5.77
N PHE A 52 15.41 2.99 6.67
CA PHE A 52 14.16 2.34 6.30
C PHE A 52 13.29 3.21 5.37
N LYS A 53 13.21 4.53 5.61
CA LYS A 53 12.50 5.46 4.72
C LYS A 53 13.15 5.52 3.34
N PHE A 54 14.48 5.59 3.26
CA PHE A 54 15.19 5.59 1.98
C PHE A 54 14.95 4.30 1.18
N LYS A 55 14.91 3.14 1.85
CA LYS A 55 14.53 1.87 1.20
C LYS A 55 13.11 1.87 0.65
N ILE A 56 12.14 2.50 1.33
CA ILE A 56 10.79 2.64 0.81
C ILE A 56 10.78 3.54 -0.43
N MET A 57 11.49 4.66 -0.40
CA MET A 57 11.55 5.61 -1.53
C MET A 57 12.20 4.95 -2.77
N GLY A 58 13.26 4.16 -2.59
CA GLY A 58 13.93 3.43 -3.67
C GLY A 58 13.21 2.15 -4.14
N LEU A 59 12.05 1.80 -3.59
CA LEU A 59 11.35 0.55 -3.90
C LEU A 59 11.00 0.41 -5.39
N HIS A 60 10.76 1.54 -6.06
CA HIS A 60 10.46 1.60 -7.48
C HIS A 60 11.67 1.30 -8.39
N GLU A 61 12.89 1.42 -7.86
CA GLU A 61 14.15 1.12 -8.58
C GLU A 61 14.55 -0.35 -8.44
N THR A 62 14.05 -1.04 -7.40
CA THR A 62 14.37 -2.43 -7.12
C THR A 62 13.64 -3.38 -8.08
N LYS A 63 14.35 -3.87 -9.12
CA LYS A 63 13.78 -4.78 -10.13
C LYS A 63 13.73 -6.26 -9.69
N TYR A 64 14.57 -6.69 -8.76
CA TYR A 64 14.65 -8.07 -8.28
C TYR A 64 15.07 -8.11 -6.80
N ALA A 65 14.64 -9.15 -6.09
CA ALA A 65 15.01 -9.54 -4.72
C ALA A 65 14.27 -8.85 -3.55
N LEU A 66 13.02 -9.28 -3.34
CA LEU A 66 12.47 -9.50 -1.99
C LEU A 66 11.86 -10.91 -1.93
N ILE A 67 12.54 -11.88 -2.53
CA ILE A 67 12.29 -13.32 -2.34
C ILE A 67 13.38 -13.77 -1.37
N VAL A 68 12.99 -13.89 -0.10
CA VAL A 68 13.62 -14.81 0.86
C VAL A 68 12.48 -15.57 1.50
#